data_AF-A0A518N3U2-F1
#
_entry.id   AF-A0A518N3U2-F1
#
_cell.length_a   1.000
_cell.length_b   1.000
_cell.length_c   1.000
_cell.angle_alpha   90.00
_cell.angle_beta   90.00
_cell.angle_gamma   90.00
#
_symmetry.space_group_name_H-M   'P 1'
#
loop_
_entity.id
_entity.type
_entity.pdbx_description
1 polymer ?
#
loop_
_entity_poly.entity_id
_entity_poly.type
_entity_poly.pdbx_seq_one_letter_code
_entity_poly.pdbx_strand_id
1 'polypeptide(L)'
;MRSRFGRPLKPLRQPGVWFLLWCMAVVAVVGISLLPMVDQPHARISDKLQHFIAYFVLAAAAVQLFGSWRALIGAGLALVLLGVGVEWAQGALTETRTADRMDAVANAFGVAAGLATRLTPLRNLLLSLEARWLPRPPG
;
A
#
# COMPACT_ATOMS: atom_id res chain seq x y z
N MET A 1 9.51 -30.77 -14.04
CA MET A 1 8.50 -29.69 -13.93
C MET A 1 8.63 -29.05 -12.55
N ARG A 2 9.40 -27.96 -12.38
CA ARG A 2 9.46 -27.24 -11.09
C ARG A 2 8.13 -26.52 -10.90
N SER A 3 7.43 -26.80 -9.80
CA SER A 3 6.10 -26.26 -9.57
C SER A 3 6.14 -24.74 -9.68
N ARG A 4 5.22 -24.17 -10.46
CA ARG A 4 5.02 -22.71 -10.60
C ARG A 4 4.35 -22.10 -9.36
N PHE A 5 4.43 -22.75 -8.20
CA PHE A 5 4.14 -22.12 -6.92
C PHE A 5 5.31 -21.20 -6.57
N GLY A 6 5.42 -20.12 -7.35
CA GLY A 6 6.43 -19.10 -7.22
C GLY A 6 6.31 -18.47 -5.84
N ARG A 7 7.48 -18.23 -5.23
CA ARG A 7 7.61 -17.54 -3.94
C ARG A 7 6.65 -16.33 -3.89
N PRO A 8 5.95 -16.11 -2.77
CA PRO A 8 4.99 -15.01 -2.67
C PRO A 8 5.68 -13.67 -2.91
N LEU A 9 6.91 -13.52 -2.42
CA LEU A 9 7.78 -12.37 -2.65
C LEU A 9 8.67 -12.56 -3.89
N LYS A 10 8.95 -11.45 -4.57
CA LYS A 10 9.93 -11.38 -5.66
C LYS A 10 11.34 -11.69 -5.16
N PRO A 11 12.25 -12.09 -6.07
CA PRO A 11 13.65 -12.37 -5.72
C PRO A 11 14.45 -11.07 -5.52
N LEU A 12 14.03 -10.27 -4.54
CA LEU A 12 14.78 -9.12 -4.04
C LEU A 12 16.00 -9.64 -3.25
N ARG A 13 17.01 -8.79 -3.08
CA ARG A 13 18.19 -9.08 -2.27
C ARG A 13 17.84 -9.17 -0.79
N GLN A 14 17.02 -8.23 -0.32
CA GLN A 14 16.56 -8.16 1.08
C GLN A 14 15.02 -8.09 1.14
N PRO A 15 14.30 -9.15 0.72
CA PRO A 15 12.84 -9.13 0.62
C PRO A 15 12.16 -8.91 1.98
N GLY A 16 12.78 -9.37 3.07
CA GLY A 16 12.26 -9.17 4.44
C GLY A 16 12.29 -7.71 4.88
N VAL A 17 13.36 -6.97 4.58
CA VAL A 17 13.49 -5.54 4.93
C VAL A 17 12.43 -4.73 4.19
N TRP A 18 12.28 -4.96 2.88
CA TRP A 18 11.27 -4.25 2.10
C TRP A 18 9.83 -4.60 2.50
N PHE A 19 9.58 -5.85 2.88
CA PHE A 19 8.29 -6.25 3.43
C PHE A 19 8.01 -5.56 4.77
N LEU A 20 8.98 -5.50 5.67
CA LEU A 20 8.86 -4.78 6.94
C LEU A 20 8.57 -3.28 6.71
N LEU A 21 9.31 -2.63 5.81
CA LEU A 21 9.07 -1.23 5.44
C LEU A 21 7.66 -1.02 4.90
N TRP A 22 7.15 -1.94 4.09
CA TRP A 22 5.78 -1.90 3.61
C TRP A 22 4.76 -2.06 4.75
N CYS A 23 4.96 -3.00 5.68
CA CYS A 23 4.12 -3.12 6.87
C CYS A 23 4.14 -1.85 7.73
N MET A 24 5.30 -1.22 7.92
CA MET A 24 5.43 0.05 8.63
C MET A 24 4.69 1.18 7.92
N ALA A 25 4.76 1.24 6.59
CA ALA A 25 3.98 2.20 5.81
C ALA A 25 2.47 1.99 5.97
N VAL A 26 1.99 0.74 5.99
CA VAL A 26 0.58 0.42 6.27
C VAL A 26 0.16 0.93 7.65
N VAL A 27 0.95 0.64 8.69
CA VAL A 27 0.68 1.10 10.06
C VAL A 27 0.70 2.63 10.13
N ALA A 28 1.64 3.29 9.46
CA ALA A 28 1.72 4.74 9.41
C ALA A 28 0.47 5.36 8.76
N VAL A 29 -0.01 4.80 7.64
CA VAL A 29 -1.25 5.26 6.99
C VAL A 29 -2.45 5.11 7.91
N VAL A 30 -2.59 3.98 8.61
CA VAL A 30 -3.66 3.80 9.61
C VAL A 30 -3.57 4.84 10.72
N GLY A 31 -2.39 5.03 11.30
CA GLY A 31 -2.18 6.01 12.36
C GLY A 31 -2.51 7.44 11.91
N ILE A 32 -2.08 7.83 10.71
CA ILE A 32 -2.36 9.15 10.12
C ILE A 32 -3.86 9.32 9.86
N SER A 33 -4.54 8.31 9.32
CA SER A 33 -5.99 8.38 9.06
C SER A 33 -6.82 8.51 10.34
N LEU A 34 -6.33 8.00 11.47
CA LEU A 34 -7.01 8.09 12.76
C LEU A 34 -6.68 9.38 13.54
N LEU A 35 -5.73 10.20 13.07
CA LEU A 35 -5.44 11.46 13.73
C LEU A 35 -6.67 12.40 13.66
N PRO A 36 -6.91 13.21 14.72
CA PRO A 36 -7.98 14.19 14.71
C PRO A 36 -7.87 15.08 13.47
N MET A 37 -9.02 15.37 12.85
CA MET A 37 -9.10 16.45 11.88
C MET A 37 -8.76 17.75 12.59
N VAL A 38 -7.52 18.20 12.44
CA VAL A 38 -7.17 19.59 12.71
C VAL A 38 -7.67 20.36 11.50
N ASP A 39 -8.56 21.32 11.70
CA ASP A 39 -8.93 22.29 10.67
C ASP A 39 -7.64 22.91 10.13
N GLN A 40 -7.21 22.44 8.97
CA GLN A 40 -6.10 23.02 8.24
C GLN A 40 -6.74 24.00 7.26
N PRO A 41 -6.83 25.30 7.58
CA PRO A 41 -7.39 26.31 6.69
C PRO A 41 -6.66 26.42 5.33
N HIS A 42 -5.58 25.65 5.14
CA HIS A 42 -4.73 25.62 3.95
C HIS A 42 -4.46 24.23 3.39
N ALA A 43 -5.24 23.20 3.74
CA ALA A 43 -5.08 21.88 3.12
C ALA A 43 -5.36 21.98 1.60
N ARG A 44 -4.28 22.08 0.80
CA ARG A 44 -4.35 22.21 -0.66
C ARG A 44 -4.90 20.97 -1.37
N ILE A 45 -4.93 19.83 -0.67
CA ILE A 45 -5.32 18.52 -1.20
C ILE A 45 -6.52 18.03 -0.40
N SER A 46 -7.60 17.65 -1.09
CA SER A 46 -8.78 17.07 -0.46
C SER A 46 -8.45 15.75 0.24
N ASP A 47 -9.11 15.50 1.36
CA ASP A 47 -8.95 14.27 2.15
C ASP A 47 -9.07 13.01 1.28
N LYS A 48 -10.08 12.97 0.40
CA LYS A 48 -10.29 11.91 -0.61
C LYS A 48 -9.09 11.67 -1.53
N LEU A 49 -8.41 12.73 -1.95
CA LEU A 49 -7.23 12.60 -2.79
C LEU A 49 -6.03 12.08 -1.99
N GLN A 50 -5.91 12.46 -0.71
CA GLN A 50 -4.89 11.89 0.20
C GLN A 50 -5.12 10.40 0.40
N HIS A 51 -6.37 10.00 0.66
CA HIS A 51 -6.81 8.60 0.76
C HIS A 51 -6.50 7.81 -0.51
N PHE A 52 -6.89 8.32 -1.67
CA PHE A 52 -6.56 7.71 -2.96
C PHE A 52 -5.04 7.52 -3.14
N ILE A 53 -4.24 8.58 -2.91
CA ILE A 53 -2.78 8.53 -3.09
C ILE A 53 -2.14 7.55 -2.11
N ALA A 54 -2.53 7.56 -0.85
CA ALA A 54 -1.97 6.68 0.17
C ALA A 54 -2.17 5.21 -0.19
N TYR A 55 -3.41 4.83 -0.54
CA TYR A 55 -3.73 3.45 -0.91
C TYR A 55 -3.15 3.06 -2.28
N PHE A 56 -3.02 4.01 -3.22
CA PHE A 56 -2.29 3.82 -4.47
C PHE A 56 -0.82 3.46 -4.21
N VAL A 57 -0.13 4.24 -3.38
CA VAL A 57 1.29 4.01 -3.05
C VAL A 57 1.47 2.66 -2.34
N LEU A 58 0.62 2.33 -1.35
CA LEU A 58 0.67 1.04 -0.65
C LEU A 58 0.47 -0.14 -1.61
N ALA A 59 -0.49 -0.06 -2.53
CA ALA A 59 -0.74 -1.12 -3.50
C ALA A 59 0.36 -1.20 -4.59
N ALA A 60 0.88 -0.07 -5.06
CA ALA A 60 2.01 -0.04 -5.99
C ALA A 60 3.30 -0.59 -5.35
N ALA A 61 3.53 -0.32 -4.06
CA ALA A 61 4.61 -0.94 -3.30
C ALA A 61 4.41 -2.45 -3.16
N ALA A 62 3.20 -2.92 -2.90
CA ALA A 62 2.88 -4.35 -2.90
C ALA A 62 3.20 -5.00 -4.26
N VAL A 63 2.92 -4.32 -5.39
CA VAL A 63 3.32 -4.76 -6.74
C VAL A 63 4.82 -4.97 -6.86
N GLN A 64 5.66 -4.16 -6.20
CA GLN A 64 7.11 -4.34 -6.19
C GLN A 64 7.53 -5.59 -5.38
N LEU A 65 6.82 -5.89 -4.29
CA LEU A 65 7.16 -6.96 -3.36
C LEU A 65 6.67 -8.34 -3.80
N PHE A 66 5.40 -8.44 -4.20
CA PHE A 66 4.78 -9.74 -4.43
C PHE A 66 4.94 -10.18 -5.89
N GLY A 67 5.41 -11.41 -6.08
CA GLY A 67 5.65 -12.01 -7.39
C GLY A 67 4.40 -12.64 -7.99
N SER A 68 3.55 -13.26 -7.16
CA SER A 68 2.38 -14.02 -7.60
C SER A 68 1.10 -13.17 -7.67
N TRP A 69 0.20 -13.51 -8.60
CA TRP A 69 -1.12 -12.86 -8.71
C TRP A 69 -1.98 -13.09 -7.46
N ARG A 70 -1.91 -14.29 -6.88
CA ARG A 70 -2.66 -14.65 -5.67
C ARG A 70 -2.25 -13.79 -4.48
N ALA A 71 -0.95 -13.59 -4.26
CA ALA A 71 -0.46 -12.74 -3.18
C ALA A 71 -0.85 -11.26 -3.39
N LEU A 72 -0.85 -10.78 -4.64
CA LEU A 72 -1.25 -9.40 -4.93
C LEU A 72 -2.74 -9.15 -4.77
N ILE A 73 -3.59 -10.08 -5.22
CA ILE A 73 -5.03 -9.99 -5.00
C ILE A 73 -5.29 -10.03 -3.48
N GLY A 74 -4.61 -10.92 -2.74
CA GLY A 74 -4.70 -10.97 -1.28
C GLY A 74 -4.30 -9.65 -0.62
N ALA A 75 -3.17 -9.06 -1.01
CA ALA A 75 -2.73 -7.76 -0.50
C ALA A 75 -3.70 -6.63 -0.84
N GLY A 76 -4.23 -6.62 -2.08
CA GLY A 76 -5.24 -5.65 -2.50
C GLY A 76 -6.53 -5.74 -1.69
N LEU A 77 -7.08 -6.95 -1.53
CA LEU A 77 -8.26 -7.18 -0.71
C LEU A 77 -8.02 -6.79 0.75
N ALA A 78 -6.85 -7.13 1.31
CA ALA A 78 -6.48 -6.74 2.66
C ALA A 78 -6.43 -5.20 2.82
N LEU A 79 -5.88 -4.48 1.84
CA LEU A 79 -5.86 -3.01 1.87
C LEU A 79 -7.28 -2.42 1.74
N VAL A 80 -8.15 -2.96 0.89
CA VAL A 80 -9.54 -2.49 0.80
C VAL A 80 -10.28 -2.70 2.13
N LEU A 81 -10.16 -3.90 2.71
CA LEU A 81 -10.77 -4.20 4.01
C LEU A 81 -10.20 -3.33 5.13
N LEU A 82 -8.90 -3.04 5.09
CA LEU A 82 -8.25 -2.13 6.02
C LEU A 82 -8.86 -0.72 5.91
N GLY A 83 -9.05 -0.20 4.70
CA GLY A 83 -9.68 1.10 4.48
C GLY A 83 -11.09 1.18 5.05
N VAL A 84 -11.91 0.13 4.84
CA VAL A 84 -13.23 0.04 5.46
C VAL A 84 -13.14 -0.02 6.99
N GLY A 85 -12.18 -0.79 7.53
CA GLY A 85 -11.95 -0.86 8.97
C GLY A 85 -11.52 0.47 9.59
N VAL A 86 -10.71 1.25 8.86
CA VAL A 86 -10.29 2.60 9.28
C VAL A 86 -11.49 3.55 9.32
N GLU A 87 -12.39 3.53 8.34
CA GLU A 87 -13.63 4.33 8.38
C GLU A 87 -14.47 4.02 9.62
N TRP A 88 -14.63 2.73 9.91
CA TRP A 88 -15.35 2.29 11.10
C TRP A 88 -14.66 2.75 12.38
N ALA A 89 -13.33 2.65 12.42
CA ALA A 89 -12.53 3.09 13.55
C ALA A 89 -12.59 4.62 13.73
N GLN A 90 -12.60 5.41 12.66
CA GLN A 90 -12.83 6.85 12.74
C GLN A 90 -14.21 7.13 13.37
N GLY A 91 -15.28 6.54 12.83
CA GLY A 91 -16.63 6.73 13.37
C GLY A 91 -16.82 6.26 14.83
N ALA A 92 -16.04 5.27 15.28
CA ALA A 92 -16.15 4.69 16.63
C ALA A 92 -15.18 5.27 17.66
N LEU A 93 -13.98 5.69 17.26
CA LEU A 93 -12.88 6.05 18.16
C LEU A 93 -12.53 7.54 18.14
N THR A 94 -13.10 8.33 17.23
CA THR A 94 -12.75 9.75 17.10
C THR A 94 -13.99 10.64 17.17
N GLU A 95 -13.92 11.69 17.99
CA GLU A 95 -15.05 12.61 18.21
C GLU A 95 -15.18 13.68 17.12
N THR A 96 -14.08 14.02 16.42
CA THR A 96 -14.03 15.09 15.40
C THR A 96 -13.94 14.58 13.96
N ARG A 97 -13.87 13.26 13.76
CA ARG A 97 -13.67 12.62 12.45
C ARG A 97 -14.93 11.83 12.11
N THR A 98 -15.73 12.34 11.19
CA THR A 98 -16.91 11.64 10.65
C THR A 98 -16.48 10.59 9.64
N ALA A 99 -16.97 9.36 9.80
CA ALA A 99 -16.83 8.32 8.79
C ALA A 99 -17.47 8.77 7.47
N ASP A 100 -16.70 8.79 6.38
CA ASP A 100 -17.17 9.14 5.04
C ASP A 100 -16.97 7.93 4.12
N ARG A 101 -18.10 7.35 3.68
CA ARG A 101 -18.08 6.21 2.74
C ARG A 101 -17.30 6.52 1.46
N MET A 102 -17.18 7.80 1.09
CA MET A 102 -16.40 8.22 -0.07
C MET A 102 -14.89 8.06 0.12
N ASP A 103 -14.38 8.04 1.34
CA ASP A 103 -12.97 7.78 1.63
C ASP A 103 -12.66 6.29 1.45
N ALA A 104 -13.53 5.39 1.89
CA ALA A 104 -13.44 3.97 1.55
C ALA A 104 -13.47 3.72 0.03
N VAL A 105 -14.29 4.47 -0.72
CA VAL A 105 -14.32 4.40 -2.20
C VAL A 105 -13.00 4.92 -2.78
N ALA A 106 -12.48 6.05 -2.29
CA ALA A 106 -11.19 6.59 -2.73
C ALA A 106 -10.04 5.61 -2.45
N ASN A 107 -10.02 4.98 -1.29
CA ASN A 107 -9.08 3.93 -0.92
C ASN A 107 -9.14 2.77 -1.92
N ALA A 108 -10.34 2.28 -2.25
CA ALA A 108 -10.52 1.16 -3.18
C ALA A 108 -10.04 1.50 -4.60
N PHE A 109 -10.32 2.70 -5.10
CA PHE A 109 -9.78 3.17 -6.39
C PHE A 109 -8.26 3.32 -6.34
N GLY A 110 -7.71 3.83 -5.25
CA GLY A 110 -6.27 3.91 -5.01
C GLY A 110 -5.64 2.52 -5.11
N VAL A 111 -6.18 1.53 -4.38
CA VAL A 111 -5.71 0.13 -4.45
C VAL A 111 -5.78 -0.40 -5.88
N ALA A 112 -6.90 -0.24 -6.57
CA ALA A 112 -7.08 -0.73 -7.93
C ALA A 112 -6.04 -0.12 -8.89
N ALA A 113 -5.84 1.20 -8.83
CA ALA A 113 -4.85 1.91 -9.64
C ALA A 113 -3.41 1.47 -9.29
N GLY A 114 -3.10 1.28 -8.00
CA GLY A 114 -1.79 0.83 -7.54
C GLY A 114 -1.48 -0.60 -8.00
N LEU A 115 -2.46 -1.50 -7.95
CA LEU A 115 -2.33 -2.85 -8.50
C LEU A 115 -2.16 -2.84 -10.02
N ALA A 116 -2.85 -1.94 -10.73
CA ALA A 116 -2.74 -1.80 -12.19
C ALA A 116 -1.30 -1.47 -12.64
N THR A 117 -0.47 -0.87 -11.79
CA THR A 117 0.97 -0.65 -12.07
C THR A 117 1.72 -1.94 -12.41
N ARG A 118 1.21 -3.12 -11.98
CA ARG A 118 1.75 -4.44 -12.37
C ARG A 118 1.71 -4.68 -13.88
N LEU A 119 0.78 -4.06 -14.59
CA LEU A 119 0.64 -4.19 -16.05
C LEU A 119 1.67 -3.33 -16.80
N THR A 120 2.39 -2.46 -16.09
CA THR A 120 3.39 -1.55 -16.66
C THR A 120 4.82 -2.07 -16.45
N PRO A 121 5.82 -1.54 -17.17
CA PRO A 121 7.23 -1.81 -16.90
C PRO A 121 7.68 -1.42 -15.48
N LEU A 122 6.97 -0.48 -14.82
CA LEU A 122 7.27 -0.01 -13.47
C LEU A 122 7.18 -1.12 -12.42
N ARG A 123 6.53 -2.25 -12.73
CA ARG A 123 6.38 -3.37 -11.80
C ARG A 123 7.71 -3.91 -11.26
N ASN A 124 8.83 -3.72 -11.95
CA ASN A 124 10.15 -4.22 -11.55
C ASN A 124 11.11 -3.10 -11.17
N LEU A 125 10.61 -1.89 -10.89
CA LEU A 125 11.44 -0.74 -10.54
C LEU A 125 12.37 -1.05 -9.36
N LEU A 126 11.84 -1.67 -8.29
CA LEU A 126 12.63 -2.00 -7.11
C LEU A 126 13.73 -3.03 -7.42
N LEU A 127 13.42 -4.05 -8.22
CA LEU A 127 14.40 -5.05 -8.67
C LEU A 127 15.52 -4.39 -9.49
N SER A 128 15.16 -3.48 -10.39
CA SER A 128 16.14 -2.74 -11.21
C SER A 128 17.03 -1.84 -10.35
N LEU A 129 16.48 -1.20 -9.32
CA LEU A 129 17.24 -0.37 -8.39
C LEU A 129 18.20 -1.21 -7.52
N GLU A 130 17.76 -2.33 -6.97
CA GLU A 130 18.62 -3.23 -6.20
C GLU A 130 19.73 -3.86 -7.06
N ALA A 131 19.44 -4.17 -8.33
CA ALA A 131 20.44 -4.68 -9.26
C ALA A 131 21.52 -3.63 -9.54
N ARG A 132 21.14 -2.35 -9.62
CA ARG A 132 22.04 -1.24 -10.01
C ARG A 132 22.82 -0.65 -8.83
N TRP A 133 22.24 -0.61 -7.63
CA TRP A 133 22.78 0.22 -6.54
C TRP A 133 23.16 -0.53 -5.26
N LEU A 134 22.68 -1.77 -5.04
CA LEU A 134 23.04 -2.50 -3.83
C LEU A 134 24.31 -3.35 -4.04
N PRO A 135 25.36 -3.19 -3.20
CA PRO A 135 26.53 -4.05 -3.20
C PRO A 135 26.14 -5.53 -3.15
N ARG A 136 26.91 -6.41 -3.80
CA ARG A 136 26.74 -7.86 -3.59
C ARG A 136 27.09 -8.17 -2.13
N PRO A 137 26.26 -8.94 -1.41
CA PRO A 137 26.65 -9.39 -0.09
C PRO A 137 27.95 -10.21 -0.20
N PRO A 138 28.85 -10.13 0.80
CA PRO A 138 30.00 -11.03 0.85
C PRO A 138 29.48 -12.47 0.88
N GLY A 139 30.06 -13.32 0.03
CA GLY A 139 29.71 -14.74 -0.11
C GLY A 139 30.21 -15.58 1.05
#